data_AF-A0A7Y8L9Z4-F1
#
_entry.id   AF-A0A7Y8L9Z4-F1
#
_cell.length_a   1.000
_cell.length_b   1.000
_cell.length_c   1.000
_cell.angle_alpha   90.00
_cell.angle_beta   90.00
_cell.angle_gamma   90.00
#
_symmetry.space_group_name_H-M   'P 1'
#
loop_
_entity.id
_entity.type
_entity.pdbx_description
1 polymer ?
#
loop_
_entity_poly.entity_id
_entity_poly.type
_entity_poly.pdbx_seq_one_letter_code
_entity_poly.pdbx_strand_id
1 'polypeptide(L)'
;MSLKDVENNDFKLENYDEVTIFKVPKWYEDLKIEITGEVMYPGIYTIEEGEKLSDVIVRAGGFTNNAFIEGALFTRDSVKKMQEKAYRDSLIALKKDATTLAATPTEAGQNAQDKMKLVEAIDRLLADAENYAPIGRVSINLDKDLEKFKNSSYNVTLKNKDKLVIPSFNETISILGEVFNQNTVIFEDGKDVSYYINKAGGLKDSADEDSIYIIHANGDAEKYDAGTFLFGQNSKILKGDTIVVPMKIDVTNDIQIAKDITSILYQMAVTVASMHTVGAI
;
A
#
# COMPACT_ATOMS: atom_id res chain seq x y z
N MET A 1 -27.61 45.37 -2.29
CA MET A 1 -28.39 44.95 -1.11
C MET A 1 -28.14 43.47 -0.90
N SER A 2 -27.83 43.01 0.31
CA SER A 2 -27.66 41.57 0.57
C SER A 2 -29.03 40.95 0.84
N LEU A 3 -29.27 39.70 0.41
CA LEU A 3 -30.55 39.01 0.67
C LEU A 3 -30.86 38.86 2.18
N LYS A 4 -29.84 38.99 3.04
CA LYS A 4 -30.01 39.01 4.51
C LYS A 4 -30.70 40.29 5.01
N ASP A 5 -30.71 41.36 4.21
CA ASP A 5 -31.33 42.64 4.55
C ASP A 5 -32.81 42.70 4.10
N VAL A 6 -33.33 41.61 3.52
CA VAL A 6 -34.63 41.55 2.80
C VAL A 6 -35.62 40.59 3.49
N GLU A 7 -35.47 40.31 4.78
CA GLU A 7 -36.39 39.37 5.48
C GLU A 7 -37.84 39.86 5.59
N ASN A 8 -38.19 41.07 5.14
CA ASN A 8 -39.55 41.61 5.26
C ASN A 8 -40.02 42.58 4.15
N ASN A 9 -39.53 42.46 2.91
CA ASN A 9 -40.06 43.29 1.82
C ASN A 9 -40.22 42.54 0.49
N ASP A 10 -41.38 42.73 -0.14
CA ASP A 10 -41.71 42.38 -1.53
C ASP A 10 -40.85 43.18 -2.52
N PHE A 11 -39.53 42.96 -2.50
CA PHE A 11 -38.62 43.61 -3.42
C PHE A 11 -38.88 43.10 -4.83
N LYS A 12 -39.40 43.98 -5.69
CA LYS A 12 -39.73 43.68 -7.08
C LYS A 12 -38.58 44.15 -7.97
N LEU A 13 -38.01 43.21 -8.71
CA LEU A 13 -36.99 43.51 -9.71
C LEU A 13 -37.58 44.38 -10.82
N GLU A 14 -36.84 45.42 -11.21
CA GLU A 14 -37.20 46.32 -12.30
C GLU A 14 -36.38 46.01 -13.57
N ASN A 15 -36.80 46.58 -14.69
CA ASN A 15 -36.05 46.45 -15.94
C ASN A 15 -34.64 47.04 -15.76
N TYR A 16 -33.63 46.32 -16.25
CA TYR A 16 -32.20 46.63 -16.15
C TYR A 16 -31.54 46.36 -14.79
N ASP A 17 -32.22 45.71 -13.84
CA ASP A 17 -31.56 45.20 -12.63
C ASP A 17 -30.60 44.05 -12.95
N GLU A 18 -29.43 44.05 -12.29
CA GLU A 18 -28.47 42.95 -12.34
C GLU A 18 -28.46 42.20 -11.00
N VAL A 19 -28.78 40.91 -11.04
CA VAL A 19 -28.76 40.03 -9.87
C VAL A 19 -27.51 39.16 -9.92
N THR A 20 -26.57 39.42 -9.02
CA THR A 20 -25.37 38.58 -8.85
C THR A 20 -25.54 37.64 -7.66
N ILE A 21 -25.60 36.34 -7.93
CA ILE A 21 -25.58 35.30 -6.88
C ILE A 21 -24.13 34.94 -6.59
N PHE A 22 -23.60 35.42 -5.46
CA PHE A 22 -22.29 35.00 -4.99
C PHE A 22 -22.38 33.58 -4.41
N LYS A 23 -21.55 32.67 -4.95
CA LYS A 23 -21.32 31.39 -4.27
C LYS A 23 -20.57 31.68 -2.97
N VAL A 24 -21.04 31.09 -1.86
CA VAL A 24 -20.24 31.08 -0.63
C VAL A 24 -18.93 30.35 -0.95
N PRO A 25 -17.75 30.99 -0.76
CA PRO A 25 -16.48 30.33 -1.00
C PRO A 25 -16.41 29.02 -0.20
N LYS A 26 -15.96 27.93 -0.83
CA LYS A 26 -15.83 26.57 -0.23
C LYS A 26 -17.14 25.81 0.07
N TRP A 27 -18.30 26.30 -0.35
CA TRP A 27 -19.60 25.61 -0.15
C TRP A 27 -19.76 24.27 -0.89
N TYR A 28 -18.91 23.98 -1.89
CA TYR A 28 -19.07 22.83 -2.79
C TYR A 28 -18.03 21.73 -2.62
N GLU A 29 -17.15 21.85 -1.63
CA GLU A 29 -16.27 20.75 -1.29
C GLU A 29 -16.75 20.17 0.03
N ASP A 30 -17.80 19.33 -0.03
CA ASP A 30 -18.02 18.36 1.04
C ASP A 30 -16.81 17.43 1.02
N LEU A 31 -15.73 17.86 1.67
CA LEU A 31 -14.58 17.02 1.90
C LEU A 31 -15.09 15.88 2.80
N LYS A 32 -14.91 14.65 2.34
CA LYS A 32 -15.35 13.47 3.10
C LYS A 32 -14.19 12.51 3.27
N ILE A 33 -14.17 11.87 4.43
CA ILE A 33 -13.36 10.68 4.70
C ILE A 33 -14.30 9.52 5.01
N GLU A 34 -13.96 8.34 4.51
CA GLU A 34 -14.65 7.09 4.86
C GLU A 34 -13.83 6.35 5.92
N ILE A 35 -14.42 6.06 7.08
CA ILE A 35 -13.80 5.26 8.14
C ILE A 35 -14.59 3.97 8.32
N THR A 36 -13.95 2.82 8.15
CA THR A 36 -14.59 1.49 8.24
C THR A 36 -13.79 0.51 9.10
N GLY A 37 -14.43 -0.61 9.45
CA GLY A 37 -13.84 -1.67 10.25
C GLY A 37 -14.01 -1.45 11.75
N GLU A 38 -12.99 -1.79 12.54
CA GLU A 38 -12.97 -1.81 14.01
C GLU A 38 -12.82 -0.42 14.65
N VAL A 39 -13.78 0.44 14.35
CA VAL A 39 -14.04 1.71 15.04
C VAL A 39 -15.41 1.66 15.70
N MET A 40 -15.63 2.48 16.73
CA MET A 40 -16.90 2.47 17.46
C MET A 40 -18.09 2.83 16.56
N TYR A 41 -17.88 3.79 15.66
CA TYR A 41 -18.91 4.25 14.71
C TYR A 41 -18.32 4.32 13.28
N PRO A 42 -18.37 3.24 12.49
CA PRO A 42 -17.95 3.28 11.09
C PRO A 42 -18.92 4.12 10.25
N GLY A 43 -18.39 4.86 9.28
CA GLY A 43 -19.20 5.72 8.44
C GLY A 43 -18.40 6.74 7.64
N ILE A 44 -19.14 7.61 6.95
CA ILE A 44 -18.57 8.72 6.18
C ILE A 44 -18.67 9.98 7.02
N TYR A 45 -17.54 10.66 7.19
CA TYR A 45 -17.43 11.88 7.98
C TYR A 45 -17.12 13.04 7.05
N THR A 46 -17.91 14.11 7.16
CA THR A 46 -17.55 15.41 6.57
C THR A 46 -16.37 15.97 7.34
N ILE A 47 -15.40 16.53 6.61
CA ILE A 47 -14.20 17.13 7.18
C ILE A 47 -14.07 18.60 6.77
N GLU A 48 -13.39 19.38 7.60
CA GLU A 48 -13.02 20.75 7.31
C GLU A 48 -11.63 20.84 6.65
N GLU A 49 -11.37 21.93 5.95
CA GLU A 49 -10.05 22.14 5.36
C GLU A 49 -8.99 22.30 6.47
N GLY A 50 -7.97 21.44 6.44
CA GLY A 50 -6.93 21.42 7.46
C GLY A 50 -7.18 20.43 8.61
N GLU A 51 -8.37 19.81 8.68
CA GLU A 51 -8.71 18.84 9.73
C GLU A 51 -7.76 17.63 9.71
N LYS A 52 -7.48 17.11 10.91
CA LYS A 52 -6.51 16.04 11.12
C LYS A 52 -7.18 14.68 11.26
N LEU A 53 -6.43 13.63 10.90
CA LEU A 53 -6.89 12.24 11.00
C LEU A 53 -7.34 11.87 12.42
N SER A 54 -6.60 12.29 13.45
CA SER A 54 -6.96 12.06 14.86
C SER A 54 -8.32 12.64 15.24
N ASP A 55 -8.66 13.85 14.78
CA ASP A 55 -9.93 14.51 15.12
C ASP A 55 -11.13 13.68 14.62
N VAL A 56 -11.03 13.13 13.41
CA VAL A 56 -12.09 12.29 12.85
C VAL A 56 -12.16 10.93 13.53
N ILE A 57 -11.02 10.34 13.92
CA ILE A 57 -11.00 9.09 14.70
C ILE A 57 -11.71 9.29 16.06
N VAL A 58 -11.49 10.43 16.72
CA VAL A 58 -12.21 10.79 17.95
C VAL A 58 -13.72 10.92 17.69
N ARG A 59 -14.13 11.57 16.60
CA ARG A 59 -15.56 11.65 16.20
C ARG A 59 -16.16 10.28 15.88
N ALA A 60 -15.37 9.35 15.36
CA ALA A 60 -15.75 7.95 15.18
C ALA A 60 -15.81 7.14 16.48
N GLY A 61 -15.61 7.77 17.63
CA GLY A 61 -15.66 7.17 18.96
C GLY A 61 -14.41 6.38 19.34
N GLY A 62 -13.32 6.50 18.56
CA GLY A 62 -12.10 5.73 18.74
C GLY A 62 -12.21 4.30 18.19
N PHE A 63 -11.24 3.47 18.57
CA PHE A 63 -11.12 2.09 18.13
C PHE A 63 -11.85 1.11 19.05
N THR A 64 -12.31 -0.02 18.51
CA THR A 64 -12.85 -1.11 19.34
C THR A 64 -11.72 -1.87 20.06
N ASN A 65 -12.07 -2.77 20.98
CA ASN A 65 -11.10 -3.66 21.62
C ASN A 65 -10.47 -4.68 20.65
N ASN A 66 -11.15 -4.99 19.55
CA ASN A 66 -10.71 -5.94 18.55
C ASN A 66 -9.95 -5.28 17.39
N ALA A 67 -9.68 -3.97 17.48
CA ALA A 67 -9.01 -3.22 16.43
C ALA A 67 -7.54 -3.63 16.27
N PHE A 68 -7.17 -3.98 15.04
CA PHE A 68 -5.79 -4.20 14.65
C PHE A 68 -5.17 -2.91 14.11
N ILE A 69 -4.70 -2.08 15.04
CA ILE A 69 -4.18 -0.73 14.76
C ILE A 69 -2.97 -0.77 13.82
N GLU A 70 -2.09 -1.76 14.00
CA GLU A 70 -0.89 -1.93 13.20
C GLU A 70 -1.22 -2.34 11.75
N GLY A 71 -2.40 -2.92 11.51
CA GLY A 71 -2.88 -3.27 10.17
C GLY A 71 -3.70 -2.18 9.49
N ALA A 72 -3.81 -0.98 10.08
CA ALA A 72 -4.63 0.08 9.55
C ALA A 72 -4.21 0.45 8.11
N LEU A 73 -5.20 0.54 7.23
CA LEU A 73 -5.00 0.94 5.84
C LEU A 73 -5.55 2.35 5.64
N PHE A 74 -4.66 3.28 5.29
CA PHE A 74 -5.05 4.59 4.82
C PHE A 74 -4.79 4.73 3.32
N THR A 75 -5.81 5.17 2.59
CA THR A 75 -5.73 5.35 1.14
C THR A 75 -6.14 6.77 0.73
N ARG A 76 -5.53 7.23 -0.36
CA ARG A 76 -5.74 8.57 -0.90
C ARG A 76 -5.76 8.56 -2.41
N ASP A 77 -6.80 9.14 -3.00
CA ASP A 77 -7.03 9.16 -4.46
C ASP A 77 -5.87 9.82 -5.24
N SER A 78 -5.29 10.91 -4.72
CA SER A 78 -4.14 11.56 -5.34
C SER A 78 -2.88 10.69 -5.36
N VAL A 79 -2.68 9.88 -4.32
CA VAL A 79 -1.56 8.94 -4.22
C VAL A 79 -1.81 7.74 -5.13
N LYS A 80 -3.07 7.25 -5.20
CA LYS A 80 -3.48 6.20 -6.15
C LYS A 80 -3.11 6.55 -7.58
N LYS A 81 -3.52 7.74 -8.04
CA LYS A 81 -3.21 8.22 -9.40
C LYS A 81 -1.71 8.34 -9.67
N MET A 82 -0.95 8.79 -8.67
CA MET A 82 0.51 8.87 -8.78
C MET A 82 1.14 7.48 -8.91
N GLN A 83 0.71 6.54 -8.08
CA GLN A 83 1.18 5.14 -8.10
C GLN A 83 0.79 4.45 -9.41
N GLU A 84 -0.45 4.61 -9.89
CA GLU A 84 -0.91 4.07 -11.18
C GLU A 84 -0.04 4.55 -12.34
N LYS A 85 0.30 5.84 -12.36
CA LYS A 85 1.19 6.39 -13.38
C LYS A 85 2.59 5.79 -13.27
N ALA A 86 3.19 5.80 -12.08
CA ALA A 86 4.54 5.27 -11.87
C ALA A 86 4.63 3.77 -12.20
N TYR A 87 3.60 3.01 -11.84
CA TYR A 87 3.48 1.59 -12.15
C TYR A 87 3.41 1.35 -13.65
N ARG A 88 2.51 2.06 -14.34
CA ARG A 88 2.39 1.98 -15.81
C ARG A 88 3.71 2.32 -16.51
N ASP A 89 4.39 3.39 -16.07
CA ASP A 89 5.67 3.80 -16.65
C ASP A 89 6.73 2.69 -16.47
N SER A 90 6.71 1.99 -15.33
CA SER A 90 7.60 0.85 -15.04
C SER A 90 7.30 -0.38 -15.92
N LEU A 91 6.02 -0.70 -16.16
CA LEU A 91 5.63 -1.79 -17.07
C LEU A 91 6.10 -1.53 -18.50
N ILE A 92 5.99 -0.28 -18.96
CA ILE A 92 6.46 0.12 -20.30
C ILE A 92 7.98 -0.03 -20.40
N ALA A 93 8.72 0.39 -19.37
CA ALA A 93 10.17 0.24 -19.33
C ALA A 93 10.57 -1.24 -19.35
N LEU A 94 9.99 -2.08 -18.49
CA LEU A 94 10.30 -3.50 -18.44
C LEU A 94 9.97 -4.22 -19.76
N LYS A 95 8.83 -3.90 -20.39
CA LYS A 95 8.46 -4.46 -21.70
C LYS A 95 9.47 -4.09 -22.79
N LYS A 96 9.97 -2.85 -22.76
CA LYS A 96 11.02 -2.40 -23.69
C LYS A 96 12.31 -3.19 -23.47
N ASP A 97 12.74 -3.36 -22.21
CA ASP A 97 13.97 -4.07 -21.87
C ASP A 97 13.88 -5.57 -22.19
N ALA A 98 12.70 -6.19 -21.99
CA ALA A 98 12.43 -7.55 -22.44
C ALA A 98 12.56 -7.69 -23.97
N THR A 99 12.04 -6.71 -24.72
CA THR A 99 12.08 -6.71 -26.19
C THR A 99 13.51 -6.53 -26.70
N THR A 100 14.33 -5.66 -26.08
CA THR A 100 15.73 -5.47 -26.48
C THR A 100 16.57 -6.71 -26.13
N LEU A 101 16.32 -7.33 -24.97
CA LEU A 101 16.96 -8.58 -24.58
C LEU A 101 16.66 -9.70 -25.58
N ALA A 102 15.39 -9.84 -26.00
CA ALA A 102 14.96 -10.80 -27.00
C ALA A 102 15.58 -10.55 -28.39
N ALA A 103 15.85 -9.29 -28.74
CA ALA A 103 16.43 -8.89 -30.02
C ALA A 103 17.97 -8.97 -30.07
N THR A 104 18.64 -9.18 -28.94
CA THR A 104 20.11 -9.21 -28.89
C THR A 104 20.64 -10.55 -29.42
N PRO A 105 21.45 -10.58 -30.50
CA PRO A 105 21.94 -11.84 -31.06
C PRO A 105 22.80 -12.60 -30.04
N THR A 106 22.40 -13.82 -29.71
CA THR A 106 23.18 -14.74 -28.87
C THR A 106 24.07 -15.63 -29.71
N GLU A 107 25.34 -15.75 -29.31
CA GLU A 107 26.22 -16.81 -29.77
C GLU A 107 25.62 -18.18 -29.38
N ALA A 108 25.72 -19.17 -30.28
CA ALA A 108 25.12 -20.47 -30.10
C ALA A 108 25.70 -21.20 -28.86
N GLY A 109 24.85 -21.50 -27.87
CA GLY A 109 25.24 -22.17 -26.62
C GLY A 109 24.18 -22.06 -25.51
N GLN A 110 24.56 -22.39 -24.26
CA GLN A 110 23.70 -22.34 -23.06
C GLN A 110 23.07 -20.94 -22.82
N ASN A 111 23.81 -19.87 -23.16
CA ASN A 111 23.38 -18.47 -23.02
C ASN A 111 22.12 -18.10 -23.82
N ALA A 112 21.79 -18.83 -24.89
CA ALA A 112 20.57 -18.59 -25.65
C ALA A 112 19.32 -19.15 -24.95
N GLN A 113 19.46 -20.28 -24.23
CA GLN A 113 18.35 -20.88 -23.50
C GLN A 113 17.99 -20.08 -22.24
N ASP A 114 18.99 -19.57 -21.53
CA ASP A 114 18.76 -18.80 -20.30
C ASP A 114 18.10 -17.45 -20.58
N LYS A 115 18.49 -16.77 -21.67
CA LYS A 115 17.81 -15.55 -22.12
C LYS A 115 16.35 -15.81 -22.49
N MET A 116 16.06 -16.91 -23.18
CA MET A 116 14.70 -17.23 -23.60
C MET A 116 13.78 -17.54 -22.40
N LYS A 117 14.30 -18.25 -21.39
CA LYS A 117 13.58 -18.46 -20.12
C LYS A 117 13.33 -17.16 -19.37
N LEU A 118 14.30 -16.24 -19.36
CA LEU A 118 14.16 -14.94 -18.73
C LEU A 118 13.09 -14.08 -19.41
N VAL A 119 13.09 -14.01 -20.75
CA VAL A 119 12.05 -13.30 -21.51
C VAL A 119 10.66 -13.88 -21.22
N GLU A 120 10.52 -15.19 -21.20
CA GLU A 120 9.26 -15.86 -20.88
C GLU A 120 8.78 -15.59 -19.44
N ALA A 121 9.71 -15.53 -18.48
CA ALA A 121 9.41 -15.15 -17.11
C ALA A 121 8.94 -13.68 -17.01
N ILE A 122 9.56 -12.78 -17.78
CA ILE A 122 9.14 -11.37 -17.85
C ILE A 122 7.76 -11.24 -18.49
N ASP A 123 7.47 -11.97 -19.58
CA ASP A 123 6.16 -11.93 -20.23
C ASP A 123 5.04 -12.42 -19.31
N ARG A 124 5.27 -13.48 -18.53
CA ARG A 124 4.34 -13.93 -17.49
C ARG A 124 4.12 -12.86 -16.43
N LEU A 125 5.20 -12.27 -15.93
CA LEU A 125 5.11 -11.19 -14.93
C LEU A 125 4.33 -10.00 -15.48
N LEU A 126 4.56 -9.60 -16.73
CA LEU A 126 3.83 -8.51 -17.39
C LEU A 126 2.34 -8.83 -17.50
N ALA A 127 1.97 -10.06 -17.84
CA ALA A 127 0.57 -10.49 -17.92
C ALA A 127 -0.13 -10.45 -16.55
N ASP A 128 0.55 -10.91 -15.50
CA ASP A 128 0.05 -10.83 -14.12
C ASP A 128 -0.06 -9.38 -13.64
N ALA A 129 0.93 -8.56 -14.02
CA ALA A 129 1.06 -7.16 -13.67
C ALA A 129 0.02 -6.25 -14.35
N GLU A 130 -0.47 -6.59 -15.55
CA GLU A 130 -1.48 -5.79 -16.28
C GLU A 130 -2.83 -5.70 -15.55
N ASN A 131 -3.16 -6.70 -14.72
CA ASN A 131 -4.41 -6.73 -13.95
C ASN A 131 -4.30 -6.09 -12.57
N TYR A 132 -3.11 -5.61 -12.20
CA TYR A 132 -2.85 -5.03 -10.90
C TYR A 132 -3.19 -3.52 -10.86
N ALA A 133 -3.95 -3.11 -9.85
CA ALA A 133 -4.35 -1.73 -9.63
C ALA A 133 -3.86 -1.21 -8.27
N PRO A 134 -2.96 -0.23 -8.23
CA PRO A 134 -2.57 0.44 -6.99
C PRO A 134 -3.77 1.00 -6.24
N ILE A 135 -3.77 0.87 -4.91
CA ILE A 135 -4.87 1.32 -4.05
C ILE A 135 -4.66 2.74 -3.50
N GLY A 136 -3.50 3.36 -3.73
CA GLY A 136 -3.18 4.69 -3.19
C GLY A 136 -2.84 4.68 -1.72
N ARG A 137 -2.19 3.62 -1.24
CA ARG A 137 -1.80 3.48 0.17
C ARG A 137 -0.85 4.62 0.56
N VAL A 138 -1.10 5.21 1.74
CA VAL A 138 -0.15 6.08 2.43
C VAL A 138 0.21 5.38 3.73
N SER A 139 1.51 5.15 3.94
CA SER A 139 1.98 4.56 5.19
C SER A 139 1.65 5.50 6.35
N ILE A 140 0.98 4.93 7.35
CA ILE A 140 0.68 5.58 8.61
C ILE A 140 0.97 4.61 9.75
N ASN A 141 1.49 5.13 10.85
CA ASN A 141 1.62 4.38 12.09
C ASN A 141 0.60 4.95 13.08
N LEU A 142 -0.54 4.27 13.20
CA LEU A 142 -1.56 4.63 14.18
C LEU A 142 -1.14 4.17 15.57
N ASP A 143 -1.58 4.89 16.59
CA ASP A 143 -1.44 4.48 17.98
C ASP A 143 -2.82 4.35 18.62
N LYS A 144 -2.98 3.34 19.48
CA LYS A 144 -4.22 3.14 20.26
C LYS A 144 -4.43 4.29 21.24
N ASP A 145 -3.35 4.89 21.72
CA ASP A 145 -3.38 6.14 22.48
C ASP A 145 -3.52 7.32 21.50
N LEU A 146 -4.74 7.87 21.43
CA LEU A 146 -5.05 8.97 20.52
C LEU A 146 -4.34 10.28 20.88
N GLU A 147 -3.95 10.50 22.14
CA GLU A 147 -3.17 11.67 22.53
C GLU A 147 -1.73 11.54 22.03
N LYS A 148 -1.14 10.36 22.15
CA LYS A 148 0.17 10.07 21.55
C LYS A 148 0.10 10.18 20.02
N PHE A 149 -0.94 9.62 19.40
CA PHE A 149 -1.12 9.70 17.96
C PHE A 149 -1.28 11.15 17.46
N LYS A 150 -2.06 11.97 18.16
CA LYS A 150 -2.31 13.39 17.81
C LYS A 150 -1.03 14.21 17.69
N ASN A 151 -0.04 13.90 18.53
CA ASN A 151 1.26 14.57 18.55
C ASN A 151 2.30 13.93 17.61
N SER A 152 1.94 12.86 16.89
CA SER A 152 2.83 12.17 15.96
C SER A 152 2.86 12.85 14.58
N SER A 153 3.93 12.59 13.81
CA SER A 153 4.02 12.96 12.40
C SER A 153 3.01 12.23 11.50
N TYR A 154 2.42 11.14 11.99
CA TYR A 154 1.40 10.36 11.29
C TYR A 154 -0.01 10.96 11.42
N ASN A 155 -0.18 12.03 12.22
CA ASN A 155 -1.41 12.80 12.29
C ASN A 155 -1.55 13.74 11.06
N VAL A 156 -1.77 13.12 9.92
CA VAL A 156 -1.83 13.78 8.62
C VAL A 156 -3.07 14.67 8.49
N THR A 157 -2.95 15.72 7.68
CA THR A 157 -4.10 16.51 7.26
C THR A 157 -4.88 15.73 6.20
N LEU A 158 -6.19 15.70 6.38
CA LEU A 158 -7.10 14.95 5.53
C LEU A 158 -7.40 15.70 4.23
N LYS A 159 -7.76 14.92 3.21
CA LYS A 159 -8.20 15.37 1.90
C LYS A 159 -9.49 14.66 1.54
N ASN A 160 -10.21 15.25 0.58
CA ASN A 160 -11.42 14.63 0.08
C ASN A 160 -11.16 13.21 -0.45
N LYS A 161 -12.06 12.28 -0.13
CA LYS A 161 -12.02 10.88 -0.52
C LYS A 161 -10.86 10.09 0.08
N ASP A 162 -10.24 10.59 1.15
CA ASP A 162 -9.39 9.75 1.98
C ASP A 162 -10.24 8.61 2.56
N LYS A 163 -9.62 7.46 2.78
CA LYS A 163 -10.26 6.33 3.45
C LYS A 163 -9.35 5.74 4.51
N LEU A 164 -9.92 5.40 5.64
CA LEU A 164 -9.29 4.67 6.72
C LEU A 164 -10.03 3.36 6.95
N VAL A 165 -9.33 2.25 6.87
CA VAL A 165 -9.85 0.93 7.22
C VAL A 165 -9.07 0.41 8.41
N ILE A 166 -9.77 0.08 9.50
CA ILE A 166 -9.18 -0.53 10.68
C ILE A 166 -9.58 -2.00 10.71
N PRO A 167 -8.67 -2.94 10.43
CA PRO A 167 -9.02 -4.35 10.42
C PRO A 167 -9.29 -4.92 11.81
N SER A 168 -9.95 -6.08 11.83
CA SER A 168 -10.04 -6.93 13.01
C SER A 168 -8.69 -7.52 13.40
N PHE A 169 -8.54 -7.81 14.69
CA PHE A 169 -7.33 -8.39 15.27
C PHE A 169 -6.83 -9.58 14.44
N ASN A 170 -5.58 -9.49 13.99
CA ASN A 170 -4.91 -10.54 13.25
C ASN A 170 -3.62 -10.92 13.98
N GLU A 171 -3.51 -12.20 14.34
CA GLU A 171 -2.35 -12.81 15.00
C GLU A 171 -1.58 -13.75 14.08
N THR A 172 -1.68 -13.56 12.77
CA THR A 172 -1.02 -14.42 11.78
C THR A 172 0.07 -13.69 11.02
N ILE A 173 0.97 -14.46 10.41
CA ILE A 173 1.98 -14.04 9.44
C ILE A 173 1.73 -14.81 8.16
N SER A 174 1.82 -14.12 7.02
CA SER A 174 1.74 -14.75 5.71
C SER A 174 3.13 -14.96 5.11
N ILE A 175 3.35 -16.06 4.42
CA ILE A 175 4.62 -16.40 3.78
C ILE A 175 4.35 -16.65 2.30
N LEU A 176 4.94 -15.82 1.45
CA LEU A 176 4.67 -15.78 0.01
C LEU A 176 5.97 -15.90 -0.80
N GLY A 177 5.84 -16.38 -2.04
CA GLY A 177 6.94 -16.45 -3.01
C GLY A 177 7.64 -17.81 -3.08
N GLU A 178 8.96 -17.81 -3.22
CA GLU A 178 9.80 -18.99 -3.50
C GLU A 178 10.09 -19.86 -2.26
N VAL A 179 9.04 -20.20 -1.53
CA VAL A 179 9.04 -21.20 -0.45
C VAL A 179 8.36 -22.48 -0.91
N PHE A 180 8.65 -23.61 -0.26
CA PHE A 180 8.01 -24.89 -0.59
C PHE A 180 6.49 -24.85 -0.42
N ASN A 181 6.00 -24.22 0.65
CA ASN A 181 4.57 -24.04 0.89
C ASN A 181 4.28 -22.58 1.25
N GLN A 182 3.60 -21.87 0.36
CA GLN A 182 3.05 -20.54 0.67
C GLN A 182 1.86 -20.73 1.62
N ASN A 183 1.99 -20.26 2.85
CA ASN A 183 0.96 -20.45 3.88
C ASN A 183 0.89 -19.26 4.84
N THR A 184 -0.17 -19.24 5.63
CA THR A 184 -0.36 -18.32 6.74
C THR A 184 -0.25 -19.10 8.04
N VAL A 185 0.57 -18.62 8.97
CA VAL A 185 0.88 -19.27 10.24
C VAL A 185 0.62 -18.32 11.41
N ILE A 186 0.37 -18.87 12.58
CA ILE A 186 0.18 -18.06 13.80
C ILE A 186 1.51 -17.39 14.18
N PHE A 187 1.43 -16.11 14.55
CA PHE A 187 2.52 -15.31 15.09
C PHE A 187 2.94 -15.84 16.46
N GLU A 188 4.25 -16.01 16.63
CA GLU A 188 4.88 -16.39 17.89
C GLU A 188 5.94 -15.35 18.27
N ASP A 189 5.84 -14.82 19.49
CA ASP A 189 6.76 -13.81 19.99
C ASP A 189 8.19 -14.35 20.11
N GLY A 190 9.18 -13.51 19.74
CA GLY A 190 10.59 -13.86 19.75
C GLY A 190 11.07 -14.78 18.61
N LYS A 191 10.21 -15.09 17.62
CA LYS A 191 10.60 -15.83 16.41
C LYS A 191 11.02 -14.89 15.28
N ASP A 192 11.99 -15.33 14.49
CA ASP A 192 12.56 -14.58 13.37
C ASP A 192 12.06 -15.08 12.00
N VAL A 193 12.50 -14.41 10.93
CA VAL A 193 12.15 -14.76 9.54
C VAL A 193 12.52 -16.21 9.22
N SER A 194 13.71 -16.64 9.64
CA SER A 194 14.19 -18.00 9.41
C SER A 194 13.29 -19.06 10.04
N TYR A 195 12.76 -18.83 11.24
CA TYR A 195 11.78 -19.72 11.87
C TYR A 195 10.53 -19.93 11.00
N TYR A 196 9.96 -18.83 10.48
CA TYR A 196 8.73 -18.90 9.69
C TYR A 196 8.98 -19.52 8.31
N ILE A 197 10.10 -19.19 7.64
CA ILE A 197 10.51 -19.85 6.39
C ILE A 197 10.63 -21.37 6.59
N ASN A 198 11.19 -21.82 7.71
CA ASN A 198 11.24 -23.25 8.03
C ASN A 198 9.84 -23.86 8.22
N LYS A 199 8.88 -23.13 8.82
CA LYS A 199 7.46 -23.56 8.87
C LYS A 199 6.80 -23.65 7.49
N ALA A 200 7.28 -22.89 6.51
CA ALA A 200 6.88 -23.02 5.11
C ALA A 200 7.56 -24.21 4.39
N GLY A 201 8.41 -24.97 5.08
CA GLY A 201 9.16 -26.10 4.52
C GLY A 201 10.53 -25.71 3.95
N GLY A 202 10.98 -24.48 4.17
CA GLY A 202 12.23 -23.94 3.64
C GLY A 202 12.07 -23.19 2.32
N LEU A 203 13.20 -22.66 1.84
CA LEU A 203 13.33 -21.99 0.55
C LEU A 203 13.44 -23.02 -0.59
N LYS A 204 12.91 -22.69 -1.77
CA LYS A 204 13.18 -23.45 -2.99
C LYS A 204 14.56 -23.10 -3.53
N ASP A 205 15.14 -23.98 -4.36
CA ASP A 205 16.42 -23.72 -5.04
C ASP A 205 16.38 -22.47 -5.94
N SER A 206 15.19 -22.06 -6.38
CA SER A 206 14.92 -20.86 -7.16
C SER A 206 14.78 -19.59 -6.33
N ALA A 207 14.89 -19.64 -5.00
CA ALA A 207 14.72 -18.48 -4.14
C ALA A 207 15.94 -17.55 -4.12
N ASP A 208 15.69 -16.24 -4.02
CA ASP A 208 16.72 -15.25 -3.72
C ASP A 208 16.79 -15.02 -2.21
N GLU A 209 17.70 -15.74 -1.55
CA GLU A 209 17.90 -15.66 -0.10
C GLU A 209 18.42 -14.28 0.35
N ASP A 210 19.11 -13.57 -0.54
CA ASP A 210 19.72 -12.27 -0.24
C ASP A 210 18.70 -11.12 -0.33
N SER A 211 17.50 -11.35 -0.86
CA SER A 211 16.48 -10.32 -1.12
C SER A 211 15.14 -10.64 -0.46
N ILE A 212 15.15 -11.24 0.72
CA ILE A 212 13.91 -11.49 1.47
C ILE A 212 13.39 -10.17 2.07
N TYR A 213 12.08 -9.94 1.96
CA TYR A 213 11.43 -8.74 2.49
C TYR A 213 10.37 -9.08 3.53
N ILE A 214 10.25 -8.25 4.55
CA ILE A 214 9.15 -8.25 5.49
C ILE A 214 8.27 -7.06 5.12
N ILE A 215 7.02 -7.33 4.78
CA ILE A 215 5.98 -6.31 4.57
C ILE A 215 5.15 -6.26 5.85
N HIS A 216 5.26 -5.17 6.59
CA HIS A 216 4.49 -5.00 7.81
C HIS A 216 3.00 -4.83 7.51
N ALA A 217 2.15 -5.08 8.51
CA ALA A 217 0.71 -4.94 8.37
C ALA A 217 0.26 -3.52 7.95
N ASN A 218 1.05 -2.49 8.32
CA ASN A 218 0.82 -1.09 7.91
C ASN A 218 1.34 -0.78 6.49
N GLY A 219 1.89 -1.78 5.79
CA GLY A 219 2.40 -1.71 4.41
C GLY A 219 3.79 -1.12 4.28
N ASP A 220 4.46 -0.78 5.39
CA ASP A 220 5.90 -0.52 5.37
C ASP A 220 6.65 -1.80 5.04
N ALA A 221 7.84 -1.66 4.49
CA ALA A 221 8.67 -2.80 4.15
C ALA A 221 10.10 -2.62 4.58
N GLU A 222 10.67 -3.71 5.06
CA GLU A 222 12.07 -3.80 5.42
C GLU A 222 12.71 -5.01 4.73
N LYS A 223 13.96 -4.84 4.31
CA LYS A 223 14.77 -5.94 3.81
C LYS A 223 15.28 -6.75 5.00
N TYR A 224 15.08 -8.07 4.96
CA TYR A 224 15.66 -8.97 5.94
C TYR A 224 17.17 -9.08 5.70
N ASP A 225 17.96 -8.75 6.72
CA ASP A 225 19.41 -8.91 6.71
C ASP A 225 19.80 -10.05 7.67
N ALA A 226 20.13 -11.22 7.10
CA ALA A 226 20.56 -12.38 7.86
C ALA A 226 22.02 -12.27 8.40
N GLY A 227 22.74 -11.19 8.06
CA GLY A 227 24.20 -11.18 8.03
C GLY A 227 24.88 -10.09 8.86
N THR A 228 24.64 -9.96 10.17
CA THR A 228 25.62 -9.35 11.10
C THR A 228 25.43 -9.81 12.55
N PHE A 229 25.98 -10.97 12.89
CA PHE A 229 25.90 -11.59 14.23
C PHE A 229 26.65 -10.83 15.34
N LEU A 230 27.32 -9.72 15.03
CA LEU A 230 28.11 -8.94 16.00
C LEU A 230 27.43 -7.63 16.45
N PHE A 231 26.48 -7.08 15.68
CA PHE A 231 25.80 -5.80 15.98
C PHE A 231 24.40 -5.62 15.35
N GLY A 232 23.84 -6.61 14.64
CA GLY A 232 22.57 -6.46 13.92
C GLY A 232 21.35 -6.48 14.85
N GLN A 233 20.52 -5.45 14.78
CA GLN A 233 19.13 -5.57 15.24
C GLN A 233 18.44 -6.58 14.31
N ASN A 234 18.07 -7.76 14.82
CA ASN A 234 17.21 -8.67 14.07
C ASN A 234 15.94 -7.91 13.69
N SER A 235 15.62 -7.87 12.39
CA SER A 235 14.34 -7.36 11.88
C SER A 235 13.21 -8.03 12.65
N LYS A 236 12.49 -7.24 13.45
CA LYS A 236 11.49 -7.77 14.38
C LYS A 236 10.20 -7.98 13.61
N ILE A 237 9.87 -9.25 13.38
CA ILE A 237 8.56 -9.61 12.84
C ILE A 237 7.48 -9.25 13.85
N LEU A 238 6.39 -8.70 13.33
CA LEU A 238 5.17 -8.36 14.05
C LEU A 238 4.00 -9.21 13.55
N LYS A 239 2.94 -9.27 14.35
CA LYS A 239 1.64 -9.81 13.93
C LYS A 239 1.15 -9.09 12.68
N GLY A 240 0.53 -9.83 11.76
CA GLY A 240 0.01 -9.31 10.49
C GLY A 240 1.07 -9.08 9.41
N ASP A 241 2.35 -9.33 9.69
CA ASP A 241 3.42 -9.19 8.70
C ASP A 241 3.31 -10.24 7.60
N THR A 242 3.87 -9.92 6.44
CA THR A 242 4.00 -10.83 5.31
C THR A 242 5.47 -10.97 4.93
N ILE A 243 5.99 -12.19 4.97
CA ILE A 243 7.33 -12.53 4.48
C ILE A 243 7.22 -12.81 2.99
N VAL A 244 8.00 -12.06 2.21
CA VAL A 244 8.04 -12.19 0.74
C VAL A 244 9.42 -12.68 0.35
N VAL A 245 9.45 -13.86 -0.26
CA VAL A 245 10.66 -14.51 -0.78
C VAL A 245 10.65 -14.39 -2.31
N PRO A 246 11.46 -13.51 -2.91
CA PRO A 246 11.50 -13.40 -4.36
C PRO A 246 12.25 -14.57 -5.00
N MET A 247 12.06 -14.71 -6.31
CA MET A 247 12.81 -15.65 -7.14
C MET A 247 14.18 -15.07 -7.49
N LYS A 248 15.21 -15.91 -7.41
CA LYS A 248 16.55 -15.60 -7.88
C LYS A 248 16.56 -15.48 -9.39
N ILE A 249 17.01 -14.32 -9.84
CA ILE A 249 17.22 -14.04 -11.26
C ILE A 249 18.73 -13.94 -11.46
N ASP A 250 19.33 -14.96 -12.06
CA ASP A 250 20.74 -14.92 -12.49
C ASP A 250 20.86 -14.00 -13.72
N VAL A 251 20.86 -12.70 -13.49
CA VAL A 251 21.24 -11.70 -14.48
C VAL A 251 22.76 -11.56 -14.46
N THR A 252 23.42 -12.35 -15.30
CA THR A 252 24.88 -12.26 -15.47
C THR A 252 25.37 -10.94 -16.04
N ASN A 253 24.50 -9.99 -16.46
CA ASN A 253 24.94 -8.70 -16.99
C ASN A 253 24.00 -7.46 -16.89
N ASP A 254 22.79 -7.52 -16.32
CA ASP A 254 21.92 -6.33 -16.27
C ASP A 254 21.20 -6.15 -14.92
N ILE A 255 21.89 -5.46 -14.00
CA ILE A 255 21.40 -5.06 -12.67
C ILE A 255 20.08 -4.26 -12.74
N GLN A 256 19.79 -3.63 -13.88
CA GLN A 256 18.59 -2.81 -14.08
C GLN A 256 17.31 -3.65 -14.18
N ILE A 257 17.34 -4.78 -14.91
CA ILE A 257 16.17 -5.65 -15.11
C ILE A 257 15.72 -6.29 -13.79
N ALA A 258 16.67 -6.74 -12.97
CA ALA A 258 16.37 -7.31 -11.65
C ALA A 258 15.72 -6.28 -10.71
N LYS A 259 16.15 -5.02 -10.75
CA LYS A 259 15.54 -3.93 -9.96
C LYS A 259 14.11 -3.66 -10.38
N ASP A 260 13.83 -3.66 -11.69
CA ASP A 260 12.49 -3.37 -12.21
C ASP A 260 11.50 -4.50 -11.86
N ILE A 261 11.93 -5.77 -11.96
CA ILE A 261 11.12 -6.93 -11.54
C ILE A 261 10.85 -6.90 -10.03
N THR A 262 11.90 -6.67 -9.22
CA THR A 262 11.76 -6.61 -7.76
C THR A 262 10.79 -5.50 -7.35
N SER A 263 10.87 -4.32 -7.99
CA SER A 263 9.95 -3.21 -7.73
C SER A 263 8.49 -3.55 -8.05
N ILE A 264 8.24 -4.29 -9.14
CA ILE A 264 6.88 -4.73 -9.52
C ILE A 264 6.36 -5.76 -8.51
N LEU A 265 7.13 -6.82 -8.22
CA LEU A 265 6.75 -7.85 -7.24
C LEU A 265 6.49 -7.24 -5.87
N TYR A 266 7.32 -6.28 -5.47
CA TYR A 266 7.15 -5.52 -4.25
C TYR A 266 5.82 -4.77 -4.22
N GLN A 267 5.52 -3.99 -5.27
CA GLN A 267 4.26 -3.23 -5.37
C GLN A 267 3.05 -4.18 -5.31
N MET A 268 3.12 -5.31 -6.02
CA MET A 268 2.09 -6.35 -5.99
C MET A 268 1.91 -6.95 -4.59
N ALA A 269 3.00 -7.27 -3.89
CA ALA A 269 2.96 -7.83 -2.53
C ALA A 269 2.31 -6.87 -1.53
N VAL A 270 2.71 -5.59 -1.53
CA VAL A 270 2.08 -4.54 -0.71
C VAL A 270 0.58 -4.43 -1.04
N THR A 271 0.25 -4.56 -2.32
CA THR A 271 -1.09 -4.80 -2.88
C THR A 271 -1.91 -5.84 -2.13
N VAL A 272 -1.48 -7.07 -2.30
CA VAL A 272 -2.13 -8.29 -1.80
C VAL A 272 -2.19 -8.29 -0.28
N ALA A 273 -1.10 -7.91 0.40
CA ALA A 273 -1.08 -7.74 1.85
C ALA A 273 -2.16 -6.74 2.30
N SER A 274 -2.32 -5.62 1.57
CA SER A 274 -3.38 -4.66 1.88
C SER A 274 -4.79 -5.24 1.65
N MET A 275 -5.02 -6.03 0.61
CA MET A 275 -6.32 -6.68 0.39
C MET A 275 -6.66 -7.69 1.50
N HIS A 276 -5.66 -8.48 1.93
CA HIS A 276 -5.80 -9.36 3.09
C HIS A 276 -6.15 -8.58 4.36
N THR A 277 -5.55 -7.40 4.59
CA THR A 277 -5.93 -6.57 5.74
C THR A 277 -7.37 -6.07 5.65
N VAL A 278 -7.90 -5.73 4.47
CA VAL A 278 -9.26 -5.18 4.33
C VAL A 278 -10.36 -6.26 4.36
N GLY A 279 -10.00 -7.55 4.44
CA GLY A 279 -10.97 -8.65 4.34
C GLY A 279 -11.58 -8.79 2.94
N ALA A 280 -10.92 -8.24 1.92
CA ALA A 280 -11.31 -8.40 0.52
C ALA A 280 -10.57 -9.59 -0.08
N ILE A 281 -10.97 -10.80 0.32
CA ILE A 281 -11.05 -12.10 -0.37
C ILE A 281 -11.61 -13.10 0.67
#